data_AF-A0A7S2CUN8-F1
#
_entry.id   AF-A0A7S2CUN8-F1
#
_cell.length_a   1.000
_cell.length_b   1.000
_cell.length_c   1.000
_cell.angle_alpha   90.00
_cell.angle_beta   90.00
_cell.angle_gamma   90.00
#
_symmetry.space_group_name_H-M   'P 1'
#
loop_
_entity.id
_entity.type
_entity.pdbx_description
1 polymer ?
#
loop_
_entity_poly.entity_id
_entity_poly.type
_entity_poly.pdbx_seq_one_letter_code
_entity_poly.pdbx_strand_id
1 'polypeptide(L)'
;MPDEGPAASPAVPTSLSRELLRWIQSLDLAYSVKNVKRDFSNGFLIAEIFSRYYDKDIQMHSFDNGIALRIKKDNWGQLLKFMRKSGLAEMTSQEEVNAIIHCEDGAVINFLNRIYEVLTHRKVQEVVKRPLPDATPAYAKH
;
A
#
# COMPACT_ATOMS: atom_id res chain seq x y z
N MET A 1 34.81 1.59 28.90
CA MET A 1 33.39 1.96 28.75
C MET A 1 33.06 1.84 27.27
N PRO A 2 32.45 0.75 26.79
CA PRO A 2 31.96 0.71 25.41
C PRO A 2 30.66 1.54 25.31
N ASP A 3 30.68 2.48 24.39
CA ASP A 3 29.56 3.31 23.94
C ASP A 3 28.65 2.41 23.08
N GLU A 4 27.63 1.81 23.69
CA GLU A 4 26.55 1.15 22.95
C GLU A 4 25.70 2.23 22.27
N GLY A 5 26.03 2.50 21.00
CA GLY A 5 25.23 3.35 20.13
C GLY A 5 23.78 2.83 20.02
N PRO A 6 22.78 3.72 19.92
CA PRO A 6 21.39 3.32 19.95
C PRO A 6 21.08 2.44 18.73
N ALA A 7 20.48 1.30 19.01
CA ALA A 7 19.96 0.34 18.05
C ALA A 7 19.24 1.04 16.89
N ALA A 8 19.66 0.71 15.66
CA ALA A 8 19.02 1.14 14.44
C ALA A 8 17.51 0.97 14.55
N SER A 9 16.79 2.10 14.65
CA SER A 9 15.34 2.09 14.51
C SER A 9 15.01 1.48 13.15
N PRO A 10 14.00 0.60 13.04
CA PRO A 10 13.61 0.06 11.74
C PRO A 10 13.23 1.24 10.85
N ALA A 11 14.05 1.51 9.84
CA ALA A 11 13.82 2.60 8.91
C ALA A 11 12.49 2.33 8.22
N VAL A 12 11.44 3.06 8.61
CA VAL A 12 10.16 3.00 7.92
C VAL A 12 10.44 3.31 6.45
N PRO A 13 10.06 2.43 5.50
CA PRO A 13 10.35 2.67 4.11
C PRO A 13 9.61 3.94 3.66
N THR A 14 10.36 5.02 3.46
CA THR A 14 9.84 6.33 3.02
C THR A 14 9.62 6.39 1.51
N SER A 15 9.95 5.31 0.78
CA SER A 15 9.78 5.19 -0.66
C SER A 15 9.03 3.92 -1.03
N LEU A 16 8.19 3.99 -2.07
CA LEU A 16 7.50 2.82 -2.58
C LEU A 16 8.49 1.86 -3.25
N SER A 17 8.41 0.58 -2.89
CA SER A 17 9.10 -0.48 -3.59
C SER A 17 8.69 -0.52 -5.07
N ARG A 18 9.63 -0.83 -5.97
CA ARG A 18 9.36 -0.93 -7.42
C ARG A 18 8.23 -1.91 -7.73
N GLU A 19 8.12 -2.98 -6.94
CA GLU A 19 7.05 -3.97 -7.06
C GLU A 19 5.68 -3.34 -6.80
N LEU A 20 5.54 -2.60 -5.69
CA LEU A 20 4.29 -1.95 -5.31
C LEU A 20 3.90 -0.85 -6.31
N LEU A 21 4.88 -0.09 -6.82
CA LEU A 21 4.67 0.86 -7.91
C LEU A 21 4.15 0.18 -9.18
N ARG A 22 4.75 -0.94 -9.58
CA ARG A 22 4.30 -1.72 -10.75
C ARG A 22 2.90 -2.29 -10.54
N TRP A 23 2.59 -2.77 -9.34
CA TRP A 23 1.26 -3.27 -9.02
C TRP A 23 0.22 -2.17 -9.13
N ILE A 24 0.43 -1.01 -8.49
CA ILE A 24 -0.47 0.14 -8.60
C ILE A 24 -0.68 0.56 -10.06
N GLN A 25 0.40 0.65 -10.84
CA GLN A 25 0.30 0.98 -12.27
C GLN A 25 -0.47 -0.09 -13.06
N SER A 26 -0.31 -1.37 -12.70
CA SER A 26 -1.03 -2.48 -13.34
C SER A 26 -2.53 -2.51 -13.01
N LEU A 27 -2.99 -1.83 -11.97
CA LEU A 27 -4.41 -1.74 -11.62
C LEU A 27 -5.20 -0.81 -12.55
N ASP A 28 -4.50 -0.01 -13.37
CA ASP A 28 -5.11 0.96 -14.29
C ASP A 28 -6.08 1.91 -13.56
N LEU A 29 -5.57 2.56 -12.51
CA LEU A 29 -6.35 3.51 -11.71
C LEU A 29 -6.82 4.69 -12.59
N ALA A 30 -8.00 5.24 -12.30
CA ALA A 30 -8.61 6.31 -13.09
C ALA A 30 -7.76 7.59 -13.10
N TYR A 31 -6.93 7.77 -12.07
CA TYR A 31 -6.00 8.88 -11.97
C TYR A 31 -4.55 8.40 -11.92
N SER A 32 -3.71 9.04 -12.73
CA SER A 32 -2.26 8.83 -12.67
C SER A 32 -1.72 9.37 -11.35
N VAL A 33 -1.22 8.48 -10.50
CA VAL A 33 -0.60 8.83 -9.22
C VAL A 33 0.70 9.61 -9.48
N LYS A 34 0.69 10.92 -9.22
CA LYS A 34 1.87 11.78 -9.35
C LYS A 34 2.61 11.88 -8.02
N ASN A 35 1.86 11.95 -6.94
CA ASN A 35 2.37 12.24 -5.61
C ASN A 35 1.68 11.33 -4.59
N VAL A 36 2.09 10.06 -4.60
CA VAL A 36 1.61 8.95 -3.76
C VAL A 36 1.07 9.42 -2.40
N LYS A 37 1.91 10.06 -1.57
CA LYS A 37 1.47 10.49 -0.24
C LYS A 37 0.20 11.34 -0.30
N ARG A 38 0.18 12.38 -1.14
CA ARG A 38 -0.93 13.34 -1.29
C ARG A 38 -2.16 12.71 -1.95
N ASP A 39 -1.94 11.93 -3.00
CA ASP A 39 -2.98 11.28 -3.79
C ASP A 39 -3.72 10.22 -2.95
N PHE A 40 -2.97 9.38 -2.22
CA PHE A 40 -3.55 8.38 -1.33
C PHE A 40 -4.06 8.95 0.01
N SER A 41 -3.57 10.11 0.46
CA SER A 41 -4.11 10.81 1.65
C SER A 41 -5.62 11.06 1.56
N ASN A 42 -6.17 11.15 0.34
CA ASN A 42 -7.59 11.41 0.13
C ASN A 42 -8.49 10.18 0.43
N GLY A 43 -7.93 8.98 0.33
CA GLY A 43 -8.70 7.74 0.46
C GLY A 43 -9.47 7.34 -0.82
N PHE A 44 -9.70 8.26 -1.77
CA PHE A 44 -10.35 7.94 -3.05
C PHE A 44 -9.60 6.85 -3.83
N LEU A 45 -8.29 7.01 -4.05
CA LEU A 45 -7.48 6.01 -4.75
C LEU A 45 -7.35 4.70 -3.98
N ILE A 46 -7.33 4.75 -2.65
CA ILE A 46 -7.35 3.55 -1.81
C ILE A 46 -8.66 2.79 -2.05
N ALA A 47 -9.78 3.50 -2.02
CA ALA A 47 -11.08 2.90 -2.28
C ALA A 47 -11.11 2.29 -3.69
N GLU A 48 -10.55 2.97 -4.70
CA GLU A 48 -10.53 2.46 -6.08
C GLU A 48 -9.76 1.15 -6.21
N ILE A 49 -8.60 1.05 -5.54
CA ILE A 49 -7.85 -0.21 -5.44
C ILE A 49 -8.75 -1.31 -4.87
N PHE A 50 -9.40 -1.06 -3.74
CA PHE A 50 -10.26 -2.06 -3.11
C PHE A 50 -11.51 -2.38 -3.95
N SER A 51 -12.10 -1.42 -4.67
CA SER A 51 -13.24 -1.64 -5.57
C SER A 51 -12.91 -2.63 -6.69
N ARG A 52 -11.66 -2.69 -7.16
CA ARG A 52 -11.25 -3.71 -8.15
C ARG A 52 -11.37 -5.15 -7.63
N TYR A 53 -11.27 -5.35 -6.31
CA TYR A 53 -11.35 -6.66 -5.68
C TYR A 53 -12.70 -6.89 -4.99
N TYR A 54 -13.31 -5.83 -4.47
CA TYR A 54 -14.52 -5.81 -3.64
C TYR A 54 -15.56 -4.85 -4.21
N ASP A 55 -15.87 -4.97 -5.50
CA ASP A 55 -16.84 -4.13 -6.21
C ASP A 55 -18.22 -4.09 -5.53
N LYS A 56 -18.63 -5.20 -4.90
CA LYS A 56 -19.91 -5.31 -4.20
C LYS A 56 -19.96 -4.56 -2.86
N ASP A 57 -18.81 -4.31 -2.24
CA ASP A 57 -18.72 -3.75 -0.90
C ASP A 57 -18.16 -2.31 -0.91
N ILE A 58 -17.42 -1.92 -1.95
CA ILE A 58 -16.99 -0.54 -2.16
C ILE A 58 -17.81 0.12 -3.25
N GLN A 59 -18.48 1.20 -2.86
CA GLN A 59 -19.25 2.04 -3.76
C GLN A 59 -18.46 3.28 -4.14
N MET A 60 -17.74 3.22 -5.27
CA MET A 60 -16.98 4.35 -5.83
C MET A 60 -17.77 5.66 -5.90
N HIS A 61 -19.07 5.59 -6.19
CA HIS A 61 -19.95 6.76 -6.29
C HIS A 61 -20.12 7.53 -4.98
N SER A 62 -19.88 6.90 -3.82
CA SER A 62 -19.96 7.53 -2.51
C SER A 62 -18.65 8.24 -2.12
N PHE A 63 -17.55 7.99 -2.82
CA PHE A 63 -16.25 8.62 -2.56
C PHE A 63 -16.09 9.87 -3.41
N ASP A 64 -15.58 10.93 -2.79
CA ASP A 64 -15.36 12.22 -3.45
C ASP A 64 -13.86 12.49 -3.63
N ASN A 65 -13.44 13.00 -4.78
CA ASN A 65 -12.03 13.29 -5.06
C ASN A 65 -11.57 14.67 -4.54
N GLY A 66 -12.42 15.37 -3.79
CA GLY A 66 -12.15 16.70 -3.29
C GLY A 66 -10.94 16.78 -2.33
N ILE A 67 -10.27 17.92 -2.34
CA ILE A 67 -9.02 18.15 -1.57
C ILE A 67 -9.27 18.58 -0.12
N ALA A 68 -10.52 18.87 0.25
CA ALA A 68 -10.88 19.40 1.56
C ALA A 68 -10.70 18.34 2.66
N LEU A 69 -10.18 18.74 3.83
CA LEU A 69 -9.94 17.83 4.95
C LEU A 69 -11.22 17.09 5.39
N ARG A 70 -12.37 17.76 5.34
CA ARG A 70 -13.67 17.17 5.65
C ARG A 70 -13.99 16.01 4.70
N ILE A 71 -13.71 16.17 3.40
CA ILE A 71 -13.91 15.13 2.38
C ILE A 71 -12.98 13.95 2.65
N LYS A 72 -11.69 14.22 2.89
CA LYS A 72 -10.74 13.16 3.26
C LYS A 72 -11.23 12.35 4.45
N LYS A 73 -11.63 13.01 5.54
CA LYS A 73 -12.16 12.34 6.74
C LYS A 73 -13.41 11.52 6.46
N ASP A 74 -14.31 12.01 5.62
CA ASP A 74 -15.50 11.29 5.21
C ASP A 74 -15.16 10.02 4.42
N ASN A 75 -14.35 10.17 3.36
CA ASN A 75 -13.83 9.05 2.55
C ASN A 75 -13.16 7.98 3.43
N TRP A 76 -12.26 8.39 4.33
CA TRP A 76 -11.60 7.45 5.24
C TRP A 76 -12.57 6.80 6.24
N GLY A 77 -13.59 7.53 6.70
CA GLY A 77 -14.66 6.96 7.51
C GLY A 77 -15.44 5.86 6.78
N GLN A 78 -15.73 6.06 5.49
CA GLN A 78 -16.35 5.05 4.64
C GLN A 78 -15.43 3.84 4.44
N LEU A 79 -14.13 4.06 4.18
CA LEU A 79 -13.12 2.99 4.10
C LEU A 79 -13.05 2.16 5.38
N LEU A 80 -13.00 2.78 6.55
CA LEU A 80 -12.98 2.07 7.83
C LEU A 80 -14.24 1.21 8.04
N LYS A 81 -15.40 1.72 7.63
CA LYS A 81 -16.67 0.98 7.69
C LYS A 81 -16.65 -0.22 6.74
N PHE A 82 -16.13 -0.05 5.53
CA PHE A 82 -15.90 -1.13 4.57
C PHE A 82 -14.95 -2.18 5.14
N MET A 83 -13.79 -1.76 5.65
CA MET A 83 -12.78 -2.67 6.23
C MET A 83 -13.39 -3.49 7.37
N ARG A 84 -14.17 -2.87 8.25
CA ARG A 84 -14.86 -3.59 9.32
C ARG A 84 -15.85 -4.64 8.79
N LYS A 85 -16.59 -4.30 7.74
CA LYS A 85 -17.57 -5.20 7.11
C LYS A 85 -16.89 -6.36 6.38
N SER A 86 -15.76 -6.11 5.72
CA SER A 86 -14.97 -7.11 4.98
C SER A 86 -14.05 -7.96 5.88
N GLY A 87 -14.03 -7.72 7.19
CA GLY A 87 -13.15 -8.44 8.13
C GLY A 87 -11.70 -7.92 8.17
N LEU A 88 -11.43 -6.76 7.58
CA LEU A 88 -10.14 -6.06 7.56
C LEU A 88 -10.02 -5.01 8.67
N ALA A 89 -10.86 -5.05 9.71
CA ALA A 89 -10.83 -4.07 10.80
C ALA A 89 -9.46 -3.94 11.48
N GLU A 90 -8.72 -5.05 11.58
CA GLU A 90 -7.38 -5.09 12.21
C GLU A 90 -6.25 -4.61 11.29
N MET A 91 -6.57 -4.37 10.01
CA MET A 91 -5.62 -3.90 9.02
C MET A 91 -5.25 -2.42 9.23
N THR A 92 -6.16 -1.63 9.81
CA THR A 92 -5.99 -0.18 9.94
C THR A 92 -6.68 0.36 11.17
N SER A 93 -5.93 1.15 11.93
CA SER A 93 -6.44 1.89 13.08
C SER A 93 -6.82 3.32 12.69
N GLN A 94 -7.71 3.92 13.48
CA GLN A 94 -8.11 5.31 13.27
C GLN A 94 -6.94 6.30 13.44
N GLU A 95 -5.92 5.93 14.23
CA GLU A 95 -4.67 6.68 14.36
C GLU A 95 -3.85 6.68 13.06
N GLU A 96 -3.67 5.51 12.43
CA GLU A 96 -3.01 5.36 11.13
C GLU A 96 -3.74 6.16 10.04
N VAL A 97 -5.08 6.12 10.03
CA VAL A 97 -5.87 6.96 9.12
C VAL A 97 -5.57 8.44 9.32
N ASN A 98 -5.48 8.90 10.56
CA ASN A 98 -5.10 10.28 10.83
C ASN A 98 -3.68 10.57 10.33
N ALA A 99 -2.70 9.70 10.59
CA ALA A 99 -1.34 9.86 10.07
C ALA A 99 -1.33 9.97 8.53
N ILE A 100 -2.11 9.13 7.84
CA ILE A 100 -2.26 9.16 6.38
C ILE A 100 -2.91 10.47 5.90
N ILE A 101 -3.99 10.93 6.55
CA ILE A 101 -4.66 12.19 6.20
C ILE A 101 -3.71 13.39 6.36
N HIS A 102 -2.85 13.36 7.38
CA HIS A 102 -1.81 14.36 7.61
C HIS A 102 -0.58 14.20 6.70
N CYS A 103 -0.59 13.21 5.80
CA CYS A 103 0.49 12.95 4.86
C CYS A 103 1.82 12.62 5.57
N GLU A 104 1.73 11.94 6.73
CA GLU A 104 2.89 11.58 7.53
C GLU A 104 3.85 10.66 6.77
N ASP A 105 5.14 10.87 6.98
CA ASP A 105 6.19 10.18 6.23
C ASP A 105 6.19 8.68 6.55
N GLY A 106 5.99 7.85 5.52
CA GLY A 106 5.93 6.39 5.65
C GLY A 106 4.55 5.81 5.99
N ALA A 107 3.60 6.59 6.53
CA ALA A 107 2.27 6.07 6.92
C ALA A 107 1.47 5.53 5.73
N VAL A 108 1.36 6.32 4.65
CA VAL A 108 0.72 5.89 3.40
C VAL A 108 1.39 4.65 2.80
N ILE A 109 2.73 4.59 2.91
CA ILE A 109 3.52 3.54 2.27
C ILE A 109 3.36 2.22 3.02
N ASN A 110 3.46 2.26 4.36
CA ASN A 110 3.16 1.09 5.21
C ASN A 110 1.75 0.57 4.94
N PHE A 111 0.78 1.48 4.86
CA PHE A 111 -0.59 1.10 4.59
C PHE A 111 -0.76 0.45 3.20
N LEU A 112 -0.15 1.02 2.16
CA LEU A 112 -0.15 0.42 0.81
C LEU A 112 0.51 -0.95 0.77
N ASN A 113 1.66 -1.13 1.45
CA ASN A 113 2.30 -2.45 1.56
C ASN A 113 1.33 -3.47 2.16
N ARG A 114 0.64 -3.09 3.23
CA ARG A 114 -0.34 -3.95 3.89
C ARG A 114 -1.51 -4.30 2.97
N ILE A 115 -2.01 -3.33 2.19
CA ILE A 115 -3.05 -3.59 1.17
C ILE A 115 -2.54 -4.58 0.13
N TYR A 116 -1.33 -4.38 -0.39
CA TYR A 116 -0.73 -5.29 -1.35
C TYR A 116 -0.64 -6.71 -0.79
N GLU A 117 -0.18 -6.89 0.45
CA GLU A 117 -0.08 -8.20 1.08
C GLU A 117 -1.45 -8.88 1.26
N VAL A 118 -2.45 -8.12 1.67
CA VAL A 118 -3.83 -8.60 1.85
C VAL A 118 -4.47 -8.96 0.51
N LEU A 119 -4.33 -8.13 -0.52
CA LEU A 119 -5.00 -8.36 -1.80
C LEU A 119 -4.31 -9.41 -2.68
N THR A 120 -2.98 -9.50 -2.60
CA THR A 120 -2.21 -10.48 -3.39
C THR A 120 -1.99 -11.79 -2.66
N HIS A 121 -2.29 -11.86 -1.35
CA HIS A 121 -1.88 -12.94 -0.44
C HIS A 121 -0.38 -13.27 -0.53
N ARG A 122 0.46 -12.34 -1.03
CA ARG A 122 1.92 -12.46 -1.09
C ARG A 122 2.51 -11.44 -0.14
N LYS A 123 3.39 -11.88 0.77
CA LYS A 123 4.23 -10.94 1.51
C LYS A 123 5.03 -10.11 0.50
N VAL A 124 5.15 -8.79 0.73
CA VAL A 124 6.14 -7.97 0.03
C VAL A 124 7.49 -8.59 0.36
N GLN A 125 7.98 -9.43 -0.53
CA GLN A 125 9.31 -9.97 -0.46
C GLN A 125 10.22 -8.80 -0.80
N GLU A 126 10.81 -8.17 0.22
CA GLU A 126 12.06 -7.45 0.05
C GLU A 126 12.99 -8.34 -0.78
N VAL A 127 13.26 -7.90 -2.00
CA VAL A 127 14.15 -8.47 -3.01
C VAL A 127 14.94 -9.70 -2.53
N VAL A 128 14.34 -10.89 -2.58
CA VAL A 128 15.15 -12.09 -2.72
C VAL A 128 15.66 -12.01 -4.16
N LYS A 129 16.91 -11.54 -4.30
CA LYS A 129 17.69 -11.62 -5.54
C LYS A 129 17.42 -13.00 -6.14
N ARG A 130 16.81 -13.04 -7.33
CA ARG A 130 16.68 -14.25 -8.14
C ARG A 130 18.06 -14.94 -8.15
N PRO A 131 18.26 -16.13 -7.55
CA PRO A 131 19.44 -16.91 -7.90
C PRO A 131 19.28 -17.27 -9.38
N LEU A 132 20.26 -16.84 -10.17
CA LEU A 132 20.37 -17.21 -11.57
C LEU A 132 20.28 -18.74 -11.67
N PRO A 133 19.45 -19.31 -12.57
CA PRO A 133 19.52 -20.74 -12.83
C PRO A 133 20.94 -21.06 -13.29
N ASP A 134 21.57 -21.99 -12.58
CA ASP A 134 22.87 -22.56 -12.91
C ASP A 134 22.90 -22.90 -14.41
N ALA A 135 23.81 -22.26 -15.13
CA ALA A 135 23.99 -22.52 -16.55
C ALA A 135 24.64 -23.89 -16.70
N THR A 136 23.83 -24.92 -16.78
CA THR A 136 24.26 -26.21 -17.32
C THR A 136 23.34 -26.64 -18.45
N PRO A 137 23.83 -26.59 -19.69
CA PRO A 137 23.54 -27.61 -20.67
C PRO A 137 24.73 -28.56 -20.71
N ALA A 138 24.51 -29.75 -20.15
CA ALA A 138 25.29 -30.94 -20.43
C ALA A 138 25.20 -31.23 -21.95
N TYR A 139 26.25 -30.88 -22.70
CA TYR A 139 26.53 -31.51 -23.99
C TYR A 139 28.02 -31.41 -24.34
N ALA A 140 28.76 -32.44 -23.99
CA ALA A 140 29.91 -32.89 -24.77
C ALA A 140 30.03 -34.41 -24.55
N LYS A 141 29.28 -35.15 -25.37
CA LYS A 141 29.59 -36.55 -25.70
C LYS A 141 30.59 -36.49 -26.85
N HIS A 142 31.81 -36.98 -26.65
CA HIS A 142 32.50 -37.92 -27.53
C HIS A 142 33.88 -38.27 -26.96
#